data_AF-A0A2L2Z010-F1
#
_entry.id   AF-A0A2L2Z010-F1
#
_cell.length_a   1.000
_cell.length_b   1.000
_cell.length_c   1.000
_cell.angle_alpha   90.00
_cell.angle_beta   90.00
_cell.angle_gamma   90.00
#
_symmetry.space_group_name_H-M   'P 1'
#
loop_
_entity.id
_entity.type
_entity.pdbx_description
1 polymer ?
#
loop_
_entity_poly.entity_id
_entity_poly.type
_entity_poly.pdbx_seq_one_letter_code
_entity_poly.pdbx_strand_id
1 'polypeptide(L)'
;LELNSGLHVTPFDTHATLMDLFHLAVHDRPLGQNNSVSESRGQTLFREVPANRTCQDASIPLEYCSCQIDTVISLLDSRVQVAAETTVWSINEMIKGSDQGHLCAKRTLHSIKSAHLVNITEERDEPGDNIRVIIETEPNGVFEALISVQK
;
A
#
# COMPACT_ATOMS: atom_id res chain seq x y z
N LEU A 1 9.72 22.97 13.62
CA LEU A 1 9.77 21.59 13.06
C LEU A 1 10.11 20.53 14.12
N GLU A 2 10.76 20.87 15.24
CA GLU A 2 11.10 19.91 16.31
C GLU A 2 9.90 19.11 16.85
N LEU A 3 8.70 19.70 16.85
CA LEU A 3 7.44 19.02 17.21
C LEU A 3 7.16 17.76 16.38
N ASN A 4 7.71 17.66 15.16
CA ASN A 4 7.54 16.52 14.27
C ASN A 4 8.69 15.50 14.35
N SER A 5 9.64 15.69 15.27
CA SER A 5 10.75 14.77 15.46
C SER A 5 10.25 13.38 15.87
N GLY A 6 10.70 12.34 15.16
CA GLY A 6 10.31 10.96 15.43
C GLY A 6 8.90 10.57 14.96
N LEU A 7 8.19 11.47 14.29
CA LEU A 7 6.87 11.20 13.72
C LEU A 7 6.97 10.73 12.26
N HIS A 8 5.95 10.00 11.81
CA HIS A 8 5.94 9.44 10.45
C HIS A 8 5.63 10.51 9.39
N VAL A 9 6.65 10.83 8.59
CA VAL A 9 6.61 11.80 7.50
C VAL A 9 6.93 11.14 6.16
N THR A 10 6.28 11.61 5.10
CA THR A 10 6.44 11.11 3.73
C THR A 10 6.94 12.22 2.79
N PRO A 11 7.43 11.85 1.59
CA PRO A 11 7.75 12.84 0.56
C PRO A 11 6.56 13.75 0.19
N PHE A 12 5.32 13.29 0.37
CA PHE A 12 4.13 14.12 0.14
C PHE A 12 4.03 15.28 1.14
N ASP A 13 4.45 15.08 2.39
CA ASP A 13 4.48 16.15 3.40
C ASP A 13 5.55 17.19 3.08
N THR A 14 6.69 16.74 2.55
CA THR A 14 7.75 17.64 2.07
C THR A 14 7.22 18.50 0.92
N HIS A 15 6.56 17.89 -0.07
CA HIS A 15 5.91 18.63 -1.16
C HIS A 15 4.88 19.64 -0.63
N ALA A 16 4.00 19.23 0.28
CA ALA A 16 3.00 20.11 0.89
C ALA A 16 3.65 21.29 1.64
N THR A 17 4.75 21.04 2.35
CA THR A 17 5.52 22.08 3.07
C THR A 17 6.15 23.08 2.11
N LEU A 18 6.73 22.60 1.00
CA LEU A 18 7.29 23.48 -0.04
C LEU A 18 6.20 24.31 -0.73
N MET A 19 5.02 23.72 -0.96
CA MET A 19 3.87 24.46 -1.49
C MET A 19 3.39 25.51 -0.50
N ASP A 20 3.38 25.23 0.80
CA ASP A 20 3.02 26.20 1.84
C ASP A 20 4.01 27.38 1.86
N LEU A 21 5.32 27.12 1.73
CA LEU A 21 6.34 28.16 1.56
C LEU A 21 6.14 28.99 0.29
N PHE A 22 5.78 28.35 -0.83
CA PHE A 22 5.49 29.05 -2.07
C PHE A 22 4.28 29.98 -1.92
N HIS A 23 3.22 29.53 -1.24
CA HIS A 23 2.03 30.35 -0.98
C HIS A 23 2.34 31.53 -0.05
N LEU A 24 3.22 31.35 0.93
CA LEU A 24 3.74 32.46 1.71
C LEU A 24 4.49 33.46 0.82
N ALA A 25 5.45 32.99 0.01
CA ALA A 25 6.32 33.86 -0.77
C ALA A 25 5.59 34.62 -1.90
N VAL A 26 4.58 34.01 -2.53
CA VAL A 26 3.91 34.57 -3.72
C VAL A 26 2.57 35.21 -3.40
N HIS A 27 1.84 34.67 -2.42
CA HIS A 27 0.46 35.07 -2.14
C HIS A 27 0.27 35.67 -0.73
N ASP A 28 1.36 35.83 0.04
CA ASP A 28 1.34 36.32 1.43
C ASP A 28 0.38 35.53 2.34
N ARG A 29 0.21 34.24 2.05
CA ARG A 29 -0.63 33.36 2.86
C ARG A 29 0.16 32.85 4.07
N PRO A 30 -0.41 32.90 5.29
CA PRO A 30 0.28 32.38 6.46
C PRO A 30 0.59 30.89 6.33
N LEU A 31 1.75 30.48 6.84
CA LEU A 31 2.14 29.07 6.90
C LEU A 31 1.14 28.27 7.75
N GLY A 32 0.99 27.00 7.42
CA GLY A 32 0.09 26.12 8.14
C GLY A 32 -1.37 26.41 7.83
N GLN A 33 -1.73 27.09 6.73
CA GLN A 33 -3.14 27.33 6.36
C GLN A 33 -3.66 26.44 5.22
N ASN A 34 -2.81 25.69 4.51
CA ASN A 34 -3.28 24.72 3.52
C ASN A 34 -4.07 23.59 4.20
N ASN A 35 -5.39 23.76 4.25
CA ASN A 35 -6.37 22.85 4.86
C ASN A 35 -6.72 21.65 3.97
N SER A 36 -6.10 21.50 2.82
CA SER A 36 -6.40 20.42 1.89
C SER A 36 -5.68 19.12 2.27
N VAL A 37 -5.92 18.64 3.50
CA VAL A 37 -5.71 17.21 3.81
C VAL A 37 -6.61 16.35 2.91
N SER A 38 -7.72 16.92 2.41
CA SER A 38 -8.64 16.26 1.48
C SER A 38 -8.25 16.31 0.00
N GLU A 39 -7.33 17.19 -0.43
CA GLU A 39 -6.90 17.26 -1.86
C GLU A 39 -5.41 16.98 -2.06
N SER A 40 -4.60 17.01 -1.00
CA SER A 40 -3.16 16.73 -1.09
C SER A 40 -2.81 15.44 -0.37
N ARG A 41 -1.91 14.66 -0.99
CA ARG A 41 -1.44 13.35 -0.48
C ARG A 41 -0.61 13.43 0.82
N GLY A 42 -0.50 14.61 1.42
CA GLY A 42 0.33 14.88 2.59
C GLY A 42 -0.08 16.18 3.28
N GLN A 43 0.62 16.55 4.34
CA GLN A 43 0.34 17.77 5.11
C GLN A 43 1.58 18.63 5.29
N THR A 44 1.39 19.93 5.49
CA THR A 44 2.48 20.85 5.80
C THR A 44 3.11 20.54 7.16
N LEU A 45 4.45 20.50 7.21
CA LEU A 45 5.22 20.25 8.42
C LEU A 45 5.30 21.46 9.34
N PHE A 46 4.74 22.62 8.95
CA PHE A 46 4.52 23.73 9.87
C PHE A 46 3.37 23.48 10.86
N ARG A 47 2.67 22.35 10.73
CA ARG A 47 1.75 21.80 11.74
C ARG A 47 2.32 20.53 12.35
N GLU A 48 1.79 20.20 13.52
CA GLU A 48 2.09 18.93 14.18
C GLU A 48 1.54 17.76 13.37
N VAL A 49 2.38 16.74 13.15
CA VAL A 49 1.97 15.48 12.55
C VAL A 49 1.24 14.66 13.62
N PRO A 50 0.07 14.06 13.35
CA PRO A 50 -0.58 13.20 14.34
C PRO A 50 0.31 12.00 14.71
N ALA A 51 0.47 11.74 16.01
CA ALA A 51 1.24 10.59 16.49
C ALA A 51 0.62 9.23 16.11
N ASN A 52 -0.69 9.19 15.86
CA ASN A 52 -1.43 8.02 15.42
C ASN A 52 -1.74 8.04 13.92
N ARG A 53 -0.93 8.73 13.12
CA ARG A 53 -1.10 8.82 11.67
C ARG A 53 -0.89 7.45 11.02
N THR A 54 -1.94 6.92 10.41
CA THR A 54 -1.92 5.62 9.72
C THR A 54 -1.26 5.71 8.34
N CYS A 55 -0.90 4.57 7.75
CA CYS A 55 -0.47 4.51 6.35
C CYS A 55 -1.50 5.12 5.38
N GLN A 56 -2.80 4.94 5.65
CA GLN A 56 -3.89 5.55 4.88
C GLN A 56 -3.87 7.08 4.98
N ASP A 57 -3.71 7.64 6.19
CA ASP A 57 -3.57 9.09 6.41
C ASP A 57 -2.30 9.65 5.75
N ALA A 58 -1.29 8.81 5.58
CA ALA A 58 -0.04 9.13 4.91
C ALA A 58 -0.09 8.96 3.38
N SER A 59 -1.23 8.54 2.83
CA SER A 59 -1.37 8.17 1.40
C SER A 59 -0.36 7.11 0.94
N ILE A 60 -0.02 6.18 1.84
CA ILE A 60 0.83 5.02 1.57
C ILE A 60 -0.09 3.83 1.30
N PRO A 61 -0.04 3.22 0.10
CA PRO A 61 -0.79 1.99 -0.17
C PRO A 61 -0.39 0.88 0.77
N LEU A 62 -1.35 0.01 1.09
CA LEU A 62 -1.17 -1.00 2.13
C LEU A 62 -0.01 -1.92 1.86
N GLU A 63 0.16 -2.37 0.63
CA GLU A 63 1.25 -3.24 0.20
C GLU A 63 2.66 -2.66 0.46
N TYR A 64 2.78 -1.34 0.67
CA TYR A 64 4.04 -0.64 0.97
C TYR A 64 4.11 -0.11 2.41
N CYS A 65 3.10 -0.38 3.24
CA CYS A 65 3.06 0.09 4.62
C CYS A 65 4.16 -0.59 5.46
N SER A 66 5.02 0.21 6.10
CA SER A 66 6.11 -0.33 6.95
C SER A 66 5.62 -0.86 8.30
N CYS A 67 4.37 -0.59 8.67
CA CYS A 67 3.75 -1.04 9.93
C CYS A 67 3.17 -2.46 9.84
N GLN A 68 3.46 -3.18 8.77
CA GLN A 68 2.99 -4.55 8.54
C GLN A 68 3.76 -5.56 9.38
N ILE A 69 3.03 -6.47 10.02
CA ILE A 69 3.58 -7.60 10.76
C ILE A 69 3.13 -8.89 10.07
N ASP A 70 4.09 -9.59 9.48
CA ASP A 70 3.87 -10.83 8.75
C ASP A 70 4.02 -12.04 9.68
N THR A 71 2.95 -12.83 9.79
CA THR A 71 2.97 -14.12 10.50
C THR A 71 2.91 -15.26 9.50
N VAL A 72 3.90 -16.14 9.48
CA VAL A 72 3.90 -17.32 8.59
C VAL A 72 2.68 -18.19 8.88
N ILE A 73 1.96 -18.58 7.81
CA ILE A 73 0.80 -19.48 7.89
C ILE A 73 0.98 -20.70 6.97
N SER A 74 0.16 -21.73 7.19
CA SER A 74 0.22 -22.96 6.41
C SER A 74 -0.08 -22.70 4.93
N LEU A 75 0.72 -23.28 4.03
CA LEU A 75 0.42 -23.26 2.60
C LEU A 75 -0.88 -24.02 2.26
N LEU A 76 -1.35 -24.90 3.14
CA LEU A 76 -2.59 -25.65 3.00
C LEU A 76 -3.82 -24.89 3.53
N ASP A 77 -3.63 -23.70 4.08
CA ASP A 77 -4.74 -22.84 4.52
C ASP A 77 -5.61 -22.46 3.30
N SER A 78 -6.92 -22.59 3.43
CA SER A 78 -7.85 -22.30 2.33
C SER A 78 -7.74 -20.85 1.85
N ARG A 79 -7.47 -19.91 2.75
CA ARG A 79 -7.28 -18.49 2.41
C ARG A 79 -6.03 -18.28 1.56
N VAL A 80 -4.99 -19.06 1.80
CA VAL A 80 -3.74 -19.04 1.01
C VAL A 80 -3.95 -19.56 -0.39
N GLN A 81 -4.72 -20.65 -0.54
CA GLN A 81 -5.07 -21.19 -1.86
C GLN A 81 -5.90 -20.17 -2.66
N VAL A 82 -6.91 -19.58 -2.04
CA VAL A 82 -7.73 -18.52 -2.64
C VAL A 82 -6.87 -17.32 -3.04
N ALA A 83 -5.97 -16.85 -2.17
CA ALA A 83 -5.08 -15.74 -2.47
C ALA A 83 -4.14 -16.04 -3.65
N ALA A 84 -3.57 -17.25 -3.72
CA ALA A 84 -2.68 -17.67 -4.79
C ALA A 84 -3.40 -17.75 -6.14
N GLU A 85 -4.58 -18.37 -6.18
CA GLU A 85 -5.40 -18.44 -7.40
C GLU A 85 -5.87 -17.06 -7.85
N THR A 86 -6.31 -16.22 -6.91
CA THR A 86 -6.72 -14.83 -7.17
C THR A 86 -5.56 -14.02 -7.74
N THR A 87 -4.34 -14.23 -7.26
CA THR A 87 -3.14 -13.57 -7.78
C THR A 87 -2.91 -13.91 -9.25
N VAL A 88 -2.95 -15.19 -9.62
CA VAL A 88 -2.80 -15.63 -11.02
C VAL A 88 -3.93 -15.12 -11.90
N TRP A 89 -5.17 -15.13 -11.40
CA TRP A 89 -6.31 -14.57 -12.10
C TRP A 89 -6.12 -13.07 -12.39
N SER A 90 -5.77 -12.28 -11.38
CA SER A 90 -5.51 -10.84 -11.52
C SER A 90 -4.39 -10.54 -12.52
N ILE A 91 -3.30 -11.32 -12.49
CA ILE A 91 -2.21 -11.20 -13.48
C ILE A 91 -2.72 -11.42 -14.90
N ASN A 92 -3.52 -12.46 -15.13
CA ASN A 92 -4.06 -12.74 -16.45
C ASN A 92 -5.06 -11.68 -16.93
N GLU A 93 -5.88 -11.11 -16.04
CA GLU A 93 -6.78 -10.02 -16.41
C GLU A 93 -6.01 -8.74 -16.76
N MET A 94 -4.95 -8.41 -16.02
CA MET A 94 -4.05 -7.30 -16.37
C MET A 94 -3.40 -7.49 -17.74
N ILE A 95 -2.93 -8.71 -18.04
CA ILE A 95 -2.37 -9.04 -19.36
C ILE A 95 -3.44 -8.83 -20.44
N LYS A 96 -4.62 -9.41 -20.26
CA LYS A 96 -5.73 -9.33 -21.22
C LYS A 96 -6.20 -7.90 -21.48
N GLY A 97 -6.15 -7.03 -20.48
CA GLY A 97 -6.51 -5.62 -20.58
C GLY A 97 -5.43 -4.72 -21.22
N SER A 98 -4.23 -5.24 -21.45
CA SER A 98 -3.12 -4.46 -22.03
C SER A 98 -3.11 -4.50 -23.57
N ASP A 99 -2.64 -3.43 -24.22
CA ASP A 99 -2.58 -3.31 -25.69
C ASP A 99 -1.81 -4.45 -26.37
N GLN A 100 -0.82 -5.03 -25.68
CA GLN A 100 0.03 -6.10 -26.17
C GLN A 100 -0.26 -7.46 -25.50
N GLY A 101 -1.37 -7.59 -24.77
CA GLY A 101 -1.72 -8.78 -24.00
C GLY A 101 -1.77 -10.07 -24.81
N HIS A 102 -2.15 -9.96 -26.09
CA HIS A 102 -2.21 -11.07 -27.03
C HIS A 102 -0.83 -11.70 -27.33
N LEU A 103 0.28 -11.01 -27.04
CA LEU A 103 1.64 -11.55 -27.17
C LEU A 103 2.07 -12.36 -25.95
N CYS A 104 1.35 -12.25 -24.83
CA CYS A 104 1.68 -12.94 -23.59
C CYS A 104 0.98 -14.30 -23.51
N ALA A 105 1.70 -15.31 -23.04
CA ALA A 105 1.10 -16.59 -22.68
C ALA A 105 0.23 -16.44 -21.43
N LYS A 106 -0.92 -17.13 -21.41
CA LYS A 106 -1.75 -17.26 -20.21
C LYS A 106 -0.96 -17.96 -19.12
N ARG A 107 -0.97 -17.40 -17.91
CA ARG A 107 -0.27 -17.94 -16.75
C ARG A 107 -1.16 -18.86 -15.92
N THR A 108 -0.56 -19.90 -15.35
CA THR A 108 -1.19 -20.81 -14.39
C THR A 108 -0.36 -20.91 -13.13
N LEU A 109 -1.00 -21.14 -11.98
CA LEU A 109 -0.29 -21.36 -10.72
C LEU A 109 0.54 -22.64 -10.81
N HIS A 110 1.85 -22.55 -10.55
CA HIS A 110 2.75 -23.70 -10.48
C HIS A 110 2.97 -24.16 -9.04
N SER A 111 3.37 -23.25 -8.15
CA SER A 111 3.52 -23.54 -6.73
C SER A 111 3.40 -22.29 -5.86
N ILE A 112 3.05 -22.47 -4.59
CA ILE A 112 3.10 -21.41 -3.57
C ILE A 112 4.44 -21.56 -2.82
N LYS A 113 5.25 -20.49 -2.80
CA LYS A 113 6.59 -20.49 -2.18
C LYS A 113 6.54 -20.08 -0.72
N SER A 114 5.72 -19.08 -0.37
CA SER A 114 5.50 -18.64 1.01
C SER A 114 4.12 -18.01 1.17
N ALA A 115 3.64 -18.00 2.41
CA ALA A 115 2.38 -17.37 2.77
C ALA A 115 2.44 -16.78 4.18
N HIS A 116 1.91 -15.57 4.31
CA HIS A 116 1.90 -14.81 5.56
C HIS A 116 0.52 -14.19 5.78
N LEU A 117 0.03 -14.25 7.02
CA LEU A 117 -1.05 -13.39 7.50
C LEU A 117 -0.44 -12.03 7.87
N VAL A 118 -0.93 -10.97 7.23
CA VAL A 118 -0.45 -9.60 7.42
C VAL A 118 -1.37 -8.88 8.38
N ASN A 119 -0.86 -8.57 9.58
CA ASN A 119 -1.55 -7.72 10.54
C ASN A 119 -1.00 -6.29 10.43
N ILE A 120 -1.89 -5.30 10.43
CA ILE A 120 -1.52 -3.89 10.30
C ILE A 120 -1.88 -3.22 11.62
N THR A 121 -0.87 -2.84 12.40
CA THR A 121 -1.05 -2.39 13.79
C THR A 121 -1.83 -1.09 13.93
N GLU A 122 -1.98 -0.34 12.84
CA GLU A 122 -2.51 1.02 12.82
C GLU A 122 -3.86 1.14 12.09
N GLU A 123 -4.34 0.08 11.45
CA GLU A 123 -5.62 0.13 10.73
C GLU A 123 -6.80 -0.26 11.61
N ARG A 124 -7.94 0.40 11.36
CA ARG A 124 -9.23 -0.02 11.92
C ARG A 124 -9.50 -1.42 11.38
N ASP A 125 -9.92 -2.33 12.26
CA ASP A 125 -10.27 -3.73 12.00
C ASP A 125 -11.10 -3.86 10.70
N GLU A 126 -10.43 -4.01 9.56
CA GLU A 126 -11.08 -4.19 8.27
C GLU A 126 -11.58 -5.64 8.20
N PRO A 127 -12.82 -5.87 7.73
CA PRO A 127 -13.38 -7.20 7.70
C PRO A 127 -12.66 -8.07 6.67
N GLY A 128 -11.76 -8.93 7.14
CA GLY A 128 -11.05 -9.90 6.31
C GLY A 128 -9.68 -10.26 6.87
N ASP A 129 -9.07 -11.28 6.32
CA ASP A 129 -7.67 -11.63 6.60
C ASP A 129 -6.81 -11.21 5.40
N ASN A 130 -5.79 -10.39 5.64
CA ASN A 130 -4.84 -9.99 4.60
C ASN A 130 -3.77 -11.07 4.45
N ILE A 131 -3.71 -11.70 3.28
CA ILE A 131 -2.81 -12.80 3.00
C ILE A 131 -1.77 -12.35 1.99
N ARG A 132 -0.49 -12.33 2.39
CA ARG A 132 0.66 -12.14 1.50
C ARG A 132 1.11 -13.49 0.99
N VAL A 133 1.15 -13.67 -0.33
CA VAL A 133 1.64 -14.90 -0.97
C VAL A 133 2.78 -14.59 -1.92
N ILE A 134 3.79 -15.45 -1.93
CA ILE A 134 4.77 -15.52 -3.02
C ILE A 134 4.47 -16.78 -3.81
N ILE A 135 4.16 -16.62 -5.10
CA ILE A 135 3.80 -17.72 -6.00
C ILE A 135 4.79 -17.83 -7.14
N GLU A 136 4.92 -19.04 -7.66
CA GLU A 136 5.55 -19.33 -8.94
C GLU A 136 4.46 -19.73 -9.95
N THR A 137 4.59 -19.24 -11.17
CA THR A 137 3.66 -19.47 -12.28
C THR A 137 4.34 -20.18 -13.43
N GLU A 138 3.52 -20.82 -14.27
CA GLU A 138 3.91 -21.34 -15.58
C GLU A 138 3.22 -20.48 -16.67
N PRO A 139 3.91 -20.02 -17.73
CA PRO A 139 5.36 -20.09 -17.90
C PRO A 139 6.12 -19.27 -16.84
N ASN A 140 7.31 -19.75 -16.48
CA ASN A 140 8.16 -19.27 -15.38
C ASN A 140 7.96 -17.79 -15.01
N GLY A 141 7.62 -17.54 -13.74
CA GLY A 141 7.55 -16.21 -13.16
C GLY A 141 7.23 -16.28 -11.67
N VAL A 142 7.95 -15.50 -10.87
CA VAL A 142 7.74 -15.38 -9.42
C VAL A 142 7.06 -14.06 -9.13
N PHE A 143 5.96 -14.11 -8.40
CA PHE A 143 5.15 -12.94 -8.09
C PHE A 143 4.82 -12.91 -6.60
N GLU A 144 4.77 -11.72 -6.05
CA GLU A 144 4.27 -11.44 -4.71
C GLU A 144 2.95 -10.68 -4.82
N ALA A 145 2.00 -11.00 -3.95
CA ALA A 145 0.75 -10.27 -3.84
C ALA A 145 0.23 -10.25 -2.40
N LEU A 146 -0.46 -9.17 -2.04
CA LEU A 146 -1.23 -9.02 -0.82
C LEU A 146 -2.72 -9.04 -1.19
N ILE A 147 -3.47 -10.01 -0.65
CA ILE A 147 -4.89 -10.23 -0.98
C ILE A 147 -5.72 -10.22 0.30
N SER A 148 -6.73 -9.37 0.35
CA SER A 148 -7.73 -9.38 1.42
C SER A 148 -8.77 -10.47 1.16
N VAL A 149 -8.81 -11.49 2.01
CA VAL A 149 -9.75 -12.61 1.91
C VAL A 149 -10.84 -12.42 2.96
N GLN A 150 -12.10 -12.32 2.53
CA GLN A 150 -13.23 -12.22 3.45
C GLN A 150 -13.40 -13.54 4.22
N LYS A 151 -13.78 -13.43 5.51
CA LYS A 151 -14.07 -14.58 6.39
C LYS A 151 -15.37 -15.28 6.04
#